data_AF-A0A352FMU9-F1
#
_entry.id   AF-A0A352FMU9-F1
#
_cell.length_a   1.000
_cell.length_b   1.000
_cell.length_c   1.000
_cell.angle_alpha   90.00
_cell.angle_beta   90.00
_cell.angle_gamma   90.00
#
_symmetry.space_group_name_H-M   'P 1'
#
loop_
_entity.id
_entity.type
_entity.pdbx_description
1 polymer ?
#
loop_
_entity_poly.entity_id
_entity_poly.type
_entity_poly.pdbx_seq_one_letter_code
_entity_poly.pdbx_strand_id
1 'polypeptide(L)'
;MDWRVLLTTFGVIFLAEMGDKTQIAAMTMAAQQKRPWAVFIGASLALVAVSAIGVIVGSVLSQYLPLDWIKRVAGAAFVIIGVLILIGKF
;
A
#
# COMPACT_ATOMS: atom_id res chain seq x y z
N MET A 1 -11.70 1.86 -21.27
CA MET A 1 -10.55 1.60 -20.38
C MET A 1 -9.34 2.24 -21.03
N ASP A 2 -8.90 3.39 -20.54
CA ASP A 2 -7.72 4.06 -21.07
C ASP A 2 -6.49 3.24 -20.72
N TRP A 3 -6.00 2.44 -21.67
CA TRP A 3 -4.81 1.57 -21.49
C TRP A 3 -3.59 2.35 -20.99
N ARG A 4 -3.54 3.64 -21.33
CA ARG A 4 -2.56 4.60 -20.82
C ARG A 4 -2.61 4.74 -19.30
N VAL A 5 -3.79 4.90 -18.70
CA VAL A 5 -3.96 5.06 -17.25
C VAL A 5 -3.56 3.79 -16.51
N LEU A 6 -3.88 2.61 -17.07
CA LEU A 6 -3.49 1.33 -16.48
C LEU A 6 -1.97 1.19 -16.45
N LEU A 7 -1.30 1.39 -17.59
CA LEU A 7 0.16 1.25 -17.68
C LEU A 7 0.91 2.29 -16.85
N THR A 8 0.45 3.54 -16.81
CA THR A 8 1.10 4.58 -15.99
C THR A 8 0.92 4.31 -14.50
N THR A 9 -0.29 3.99 -14.07
CA THR A 9 -0.58 3.70 -12.66
C THR A 9 0.17 2.46 -12.20
N PHE A 10 0.16 1.38 -13.00
CA PHE A 10 0.93 0.17 -12.72
C PHE A 10 2.41 0.47 -12.62
N GLY A 11 3.00 1.18 -13.60
CA GLY A 11 4.43 1.49 -13.61
C GLY A 11 4.87 2.33 -12.41
N VAL A 12 4.11 3.37 -12.07
CA VAL A 12 4.42 4.25 -10.92
C VAL A 12 4.31 3.48 -9.61
N ILE A 13 3.23 2.74 -9.39
CA ILE A 13 3.05 1.96 -8.15
C ILE A 13 4.09 0.85 -8.07
N PHE A 14 4.38 0.16 -9.18
CA PHE A 14 5.39 -0.89 -9.21
C PHE A 14 6.76 -0.34 -8.78
N LEU A 15 7.22 0.78 -9.37
CA LEU A 15 8.48 1.39 -8.94
C LEU A 15 8.45 1.88 -7.49
N ALA A 16 7.33 2.45 -7.03
CA ALA A 16 7.20 2.96 -5.66
C ALA A 16 7.23 1.86 -4.60
N GLU A 17 6.68 0.68 -4.91
CA GLU A 17 6.60 -0.46 -4.00
C GLU A 17 7.82 -1.38 -4.07
N MET A 18 8.66 -1.27 -5.11
CA MET A 18 9.84 -2.12 -5.29
C MET A 18 10.84 -1.99 -4.14
N GLY A 19 11.05 -3.09 -3.42
CA GLY A 19 11.98 -3.16 -2.30
C GLY A 19 11.38 -2.76 -0.95
N ASP A 20 10.07 -2.63 -0.83
CA ASP A 20 9.43 -2.37 0.47
C ASP A 20 9.59 -3.55 1.45
N LYS A 21 9.49 -3.24 2.75
CA LYS A 21 9.54 -4.19 3.87
C LYS A 21 8.55 -5.35 3.69
N THR A 22 7.38 -5.09 3.12
CA THR A 22 6.38 -6.13 2.82
C THR A 22 6.90 -7.17 1.82
N GLN A 23 7.64 -6.74 0.79
CA GLN A 23 8.25 -7.64 -0.19
C GLN A 23 9.36 -8.49 0.43
N ILE A 24 10.21 -7.87 1.27
CA ILE A 24 11.27 -8.59 2.00
C ILE A 24 10.66 -9.65 2.95
N ALA A 25 9.57 -9.31 3.62
CA ALA A 25 8.85 -10.26 4.47
C ALA A 25 8.26 -11.43 3.65
N ALA A 26 7.65 -11.15 2.51
CA ALA A 26 7.11 -12.18 1.61
C ALA A 26 8.22 -13.10 1.06
N MET A 27 9.36 -12.55 0.64
CA MET A 27 10.53 -13.31 0.19
C MET A 27 11.08 -14.20 1.32
N THR A 28 11.16 -13.66 2.54
CA THR A 28 11.61 -14.40 3.73
C THR A 28 10.66 -15.56 4.05
N MET A 29 9.34 -15.33 4.01
CA MET A 29 8.34 -16.39 4.20
C MET A 29 8.43 -17.46 3.11
N ALA A 30 8.64 -17.07 1.85
CA ALA A 30 8.82 -18.01 0.75
C ALA A 30 10.07 -18.88 0.95
N ALA A 31 11.18 -18.29 1.41
CA ALA A 31 12.41 -19.01 1.73
C ALA A 31 12.25 -19.97 2.92
N GLN A 32 11.55 -19.57 3.98
CA GLN A 32 11.35 -20.40 5.18
C GLN A 32 10.37 -21.56 4.94
N GLN A 33 9.22 -21.31 4.30
CA GLN A 33 8.18 -22.34 4.13
C GLN A 33 8.46 -23.32 2.99
N LYS A 34 9.49 -23.06 2.16
CA LYS A 34 9.82 -23.86 0.95
C LYS A 34 8.63 -24.05 0.00
N ARG A 35 7.62 -23.18 0.09
CA ARG A 35 6.36 -23.20 -0.69
C ARG A 35 6.15 -21.84 -1.38
N PRO A 36 7.00 -21.49 -2.35
CA PRO A 36 7.01 -20.15 -2.95
C PRO A 36 5.66 -19.79 -3.60
N TRP A 37 5.00 -20.74 -4.25
CA TRP A 37 3.71 -20.51 -4.90
C TRP A 37 2.57 -20.21 -3.92
N ALA A 38 2.53 -20.90 -2.78
CA ALA A 38 1.50 -20.66 -1.76
C ALA A 38 1.69 -19.27 -1.12
N VAL A 39 2.94 -18.90 -0.83
CA VAL A 39 3.27 -17.57 -0.30
C VAL A 39 2.97 -16.48 -1.32
N PHE A 40 3.30 -16.70 -2.60
CA PHE A 40 2.98 -15.77 -3.69
C PHE A 40 1.47 -15.52 -3.80
N ILE A 41 0.66 -16.57 -3.84
CA ILE A 41 -0.80 -16.44 -3.93
C ILE A 41 -1.36 -15.76 -2.68
N GLY A 42 -0.92 -16.17 -1.49
CA GLY A 42 -1.37 -15.58 -0.23
C GLY A 42 -1.04 -14.08 -0.12
N ALA A 43 0.20 -13.71 -0.42
CA ALA A 43 0.64 -12.30 -0.40
C ALA A 43 -0.08 -11.47 -1.47
N SER A 44 -0.28 -12.03 -2.67
CA SER A 44 -1.01 -11.35 -3.75
C SER A 44 -2.48 -11.11 -3.38
N LEU A 45 -3.15 -12.13 -2.82
CA LEU A 45 -4.52 -12.00 -2.35
C LEU A 45 -4.64 -10.99 -1.20
N ALA A 46 -3.70 -11.00 -0.26
CA ALA A 46 -3.66 -10.04 0.83
C ALA A 46 -3.50 -8.60 0.29
N LEU A 47 -2.60 -8.38 -0.68
CA LEU A 47 -2.39 -7.08 -1.31
C LEU A 47 -3.64 -6.58 -2.05
N VAL A 48 -4.29 -7.46 -2.83
CA VAL A 48 -5.53 -7.11 -3.52
C VAL A 48 -6.64 -6.78 -2.51
N ALA A 49 -6.77 -7.57 -1.45
CA ALA A 49 -7.78 -7.37 -0.42
C ALA A 49 -7.59 -6.03 0.32
N VAL A 50 -6.38 -5.75 0.80
CA VAL A 50 -6.12 -4.49 1.52
C VAL A 50 -6.29 -3.27 0.59
N SER A 51 -5.88 -3.38 -0.67
CA SER A 51 -6.06 -2.32 -1.67
C SER A 51 -7.54 -2.08 -1.97
N ALA A 52 -8.32 -3.16 -2.17
CA ALA A 52 -9.75 -3.06 -2.42
C ALA A 52 -10.49 -2.42 -1.24
N ILE A 53 -10.17 -2.84 -0.01
CA ILE A 53 -10.71 -2.23 1.21
C ILE A 53 -10.34 -0.75 1.26
N GLY A 54 -9.08 -0.39 1.01
CA GLY A 54 -8.62 0.99 0.98
C GLY A 54 -9.36 1.87 -0.03
N VAL A 55 -9.59 1.36 -1.24
CA VAL A 55 -10.34 2.08 -2.30
C VAL A 55 -11.81 2.21 -1.93
N ILE A 56 -12.45 1.16 -1.40
CA ILE A 56 -13.86 1.21 -0.99
C ILE A 56 -14.02 2.22 0.14
N VAL A 57 -13.23 2.12 1.21
CA VAL A 57 -13.31 3.03 2.36
C VAL A 57 -12.99 4.47 1.93
N GLY A 58 -11.94 4.67 1.12
CA GLY A 58 -11.57 5.99 0.61
C GLY A 58 -12.64 6.62 -0.28
N SER A 59 -13.29 5.82 -1.14
CA SER A 59 -14.37 6.29 -2.03
C SER A 59 -15.67 6.59 -1.28
N VAL A 60 -15.96 5.87 -0.20
CA VAL A 60 -17.10 6.17 0.68
C VAL A 60 -16.80 7.46 1.46
N LEU A 61 -15.62 7.58 2.07
CA LEU A 61 -15.25 8.76 2.85
C LEU A 61 -15.25 10.04 2.01
N SER A 62 -14.84 9.97 0.73
CA SER A 62 -14.84 11.13 -0.16
C SER A 62 -16.23 11.62 -0.56
N GLN A 63 -17.29 10.82 -0.34
CA GLN A 63 -18.68 11.26 -0.53
C GLN A 63 -19.20 12.09 0.66
N TYR A 64 -18.67 11.85 1.86
CA TYR A 64 -19.12 12.51 3.09
C TYR A 64 -18.21 13.65 3.53
N LEU A 65 -16.94 13.63 3.14
CA LEU A 65 -15.92 14.59 3.54
C LEU A 65 -15.32 15.31 2.33
N PRO A 66 -15.07 16.63 2.43
CA PRO A 66 -14.34 17.35 1.38
C PRO A 66 -12.93 16.76 1.21
N LEU A 67 -12.53 16.53 -0.04
CA LEU A 67 -11.22 15.99 -0.41
C LEU A 67 -10.05 16.74 0.22
N ASP A 68 -10.17 18.06 0.43
CA ASP A 68 -9.14 18.88 1.07
C ASP A 68 -8.88 18.47 2.53
N TRP A 69 -9.93 18.12 3.27
CA TRP A 69 -9.78 17.64 4.65
C TRP A 69 -9.11 16.28 4.69
N ILE A 70 -9.48 15.36 3.80
CA ILE A 70 -8.87 14.03 3.69
C ILE A 70 -7.36 14.17 3.41
N LYS A 71 -6.97 15.03 2.46
CA LYS A 71 -5.56 15.30 2.12
C LYS A 71 -4.79 15.91 3.28
N ARG A 72 -5.38 16.88 3.99
CA ARG A 72 -4.74 17.53 5.15
C ARG A 72 -4.50 16.55 6.29
N VAL A 73 -5.50 15.73 6.62
CA VAL A 73 -5.38 14.70 7.67
C VAL A 73 -4.34 13.65 7.29
N ALA A 74 -4.36 13.16 6.04
CA ALA A 74 -3.35 12.21 5.56
C ALA A 74 -1.94 12.82 5.64
N GLY A 75 -1.75 14.05 5.16
CA GLY A 75 -0.46 14.74 5.23
C GLY A 75 0.03 14.93 6.67
N ALA A 76 -0.85 15.35 7.58
CA ALA A 76 -0.53 15.49 9.00
C ALA A 76 -0.12 14.14 9.62
N ALA A 77 -0.84 13.06 9.30
CA ALA A 77 -0.49 11.71 9.76
C ALA A 77 0.90 11.28 9.25
N PHE A 78 1.21 11.51 7.97
CA PHE A 78 2.55 11.24 7.42
C PHE A 78 3.66 12.03 8.12
N VAL A 79 3.44 13.32 8.40
CA VAL A 79 4.40 14.15 9.14
C VAL A 79 4.59 13.63 10.56
N ILE A 80 3.50 13.30 11.27
CA ILE A 80 3.57 12.76 12.64
C ILE A 80 4.36 11.45 12.66
N ILE A 81 4.05 10.51 11.76
CA ILE A 81 4.77 9.23 11.65
C ILE A 81 6.25 9.48 11.32
N GLY A 82 6.55 10.36 10.36
CA GLY A 82 7.92 10.72 10.01
C GLY A 82 8.71 11.29 11.19
N VAL A 83 8.11 12.17 11.98
CA VAL A 83 8.72 12.72 13.20
C VAL A 83 8.92 11.64 14.27
N LEU A 84 7.95 10.74 14.47
CA LEU A 84 8.09 9.64 15.43
C LEU A 84 9.24 8.70 15.07
N ILE A 85 9.40 8.38 13.78
CA ILE A 85 10.52 7.59 13.27
C ILE A 85 11.85 8.34 13.50
N LEU A 86 11.88 9.66 13.23
CA LEU A 86 13.10 10.47 13.40
C LEU A 86 13.56 10.56 14.87
N ILE A 87 12.61 10.54 15.81
CA ILE A 87 12.90 10.55 17.26
C ILE A 87 13.23 9.13 17.78
N GLY A 88 13.11 8.09 16.96
CA GLY A 88 13.38 6.70 17.37
C GLY A 88 12.35 6.15 18.36
N LYS A 89 11.12 6.69 18.36
CA LYS A 89 10.00 6.17 19.15
C LYS A 89 9.27 5.00 18.47
N PHE A 90 9.84 4.50 17.38
CA PHE A 90 9.34 3.42 16.53
C PHE A 90 10.54 2.62 16.03
#